data_AF-A0A7R9M3R3-F1
#
_entry.id   AF-A0A7R9M3R3-F1
#
_cell.length_a   1.000
_cell.length_b   1.000
_cell.length_c   1.000
_cell.angle_alpha   90.00
_cell.angle_beta   90.00
_cell.angle_gamma   90.00
#
_symmetry.space_group_name_H-M   'P 1'
#
loop_
_entity.id
_entity.type
_entity.pdbx_description
1 polymer ?
#
loop_
_entity_poly.entity_id
_entity_poly.type
_entity_poly.pdbx_seq_one_letter_code
_entity_poly.pdbx_strand_id
1 'polypeptide(L)'
;MNAFKNYTQLTELYMESMERLHLIESGVFSPLAHLRTVYIKLAPALKNLSQGVFLGKFPELKIIRIVQTGLESMALNYMEFTKSNGILQMIRIVQTGLESMALNYMEFTKSNGILQMMNIDYNAIERVYNHAFNGSHIAKL
;
A
#
# COMPACT_ATOMS: atom_id res chain seq x y z
N MET A 1 -11.47 0.86 -18.74
CA MET A 1 -10.79 -0.40 -19.15
C MET A 1 -9.61 -0.58 -18.20
N ASN A 2 -9.50 -1.71 -17.51
CA ASN A 2 -8.42 -1.91 -16.53
C ASN A 2 -7.05 -1.97 -17.26
N ALA A 3 -6.13 -1.08 -16.87
CA ALA A 3 -4.81 -0.92 -17.50
C ALA A 3 -3.95 -2.20 -17.43
N PHE A 4 -4.15 -3.02 -16.39
CA PHE A 4 -3.35 -4.22 -16.13
C PHE A 4 -4.02 -5.53 -16.58
N LYS A 5 -5.18 -5.46 -17.25
CA LYS A 5 -5.97 -6.67 -17.61
C LYS A 5 -5.19 -7.74 -18.38
N ASN A 6 -4.20 -7.33 -19.19
CA ASN A 6 -3.40 -8.23 -20.02
C ASN A 6 -2.05 -8.60 -19.38
N TYR A 7 -1.75 -8.11 -18.18
CA TYR A 7 -0.46 -8.27 -17.50
C TYR A 7 -0.57 -9.24 -16.31
N THR A 8 -1.32 -10.33 -16.46
CA THR A 8 -1.65 -11.25 -15.34
C THR A 8 -0.44 -11.94 -14.72
N GLN A 9 0.68 -12.01 -15.44
CA GLN A 9 1.96 -12.57 -14.99
C GLN A 9 2.91 -11.52 -14.38
N LEU A 10 2.47 -10.26 -14.23
CA LEU A 10 3.32 -9.21 -13.69
C LEU A 10 3.65 -9.49 -12.22
N THR A 11 4.95 -9.57 -11.92
CA THR A 11 5.46 -9.81 -10.57
C THR A 11 5.91 -8.52 -9.89
N GLU A 12 6.39 -7.54 -10.64
CA GLU A 12 6.89 -6.29 -10.09
C GLU A 12 6.37 -5.11 -10.89
N LEU A 13 5.80 -4.13 -10.20
CA LEU A 13 5.31 -2.89 -10.79
C LEU A 13 6.11 -1.71 -10.25
N TYR A 14 6.86 -1.07 -11.15
CA TYR A 14 7.62 0.15 -10.88
C TYR A 14 6.96 1.33 -11.61
N MET A 15 6.52 2.32 -10.84
CA MET A 15 5.97 3.57 -11.33
C MET A 15 6.88 4.71 -10.85
N GLU A 16 7.89 5.04 -11.66
CA GLU A 16 8.89 6.07 -11.36
C GLU A 16 8.70 7.32 -12.23
N SER A 17 8.91 8.50 -11.64
CA SER A 17 8.86 9.80 -12.33
C SER A 17 7.49 10.09 -12.96
N MET A 18 6.43 9.74 -12.23
CA MET A 18 5.04 9.90 -12.65
C MET A 18 4.51 11.27 -12.23
N GLU A 19 5.06 12.34 -12.82
CA GLU A 19 4.81 13.73 -12.40
C GLU A 19 3.32 14.12 -12.38
N ARG A 20 2.52 13.55 -13.29
CA ARG A 20 1.10 13.86 -13.48
C ARG A 20 0.14 12.78 -12.94
N LEU A 21 0.68 11.71 -12.35
CA LEU A 21 -0.14 10.65 -11.77
C LEU A 21 -0.80 11.17 -10.50
N HIS A 22 -2.09 11.48 -10.59
CA HIS A 22 -2.89 12.00 -9.49
C HIS A 22 -3.88 10.97 -8.94
N LEU A 23 -4.18 9.93 -9.73
CA LEU A 23 -5.18 8.92 -9.40
C LEU A 23 -4.67 7.53 -9.78
N ILE A 24 -4.86 6.58 -8.86
CA ILE A 24 -4.81 5.15 -9.12
C ILE A 24 -6.22 4.61 -8.89
N GLU A 25 -6.83 4.03 -9.92
CA GLU A 25 -8.22 3.57 -9.88
C GLU A 25 -8.39 2.38 -8.93
N SER A 26 -9.57 2.28 -8.32
CA SER A 26 -9.95 1.11 -7.51
C SER A 26 -9.91 -0.16 -8.33
N GLY A 27 -9.35 -1.23 -7.76
CA GLY A 27 -9.26 -2.55 -8.37
C GLY A 27 -8.30 -2.61 -9.56
N VAL A 28 -7.51 -1.56 -9.83
CA VAL A 28 -6.60 -1.54 -10.98
C VAL A 28 -5.60 -2.69 -10.92
N PHE A 29 -5.15 -3.07 -9.72
CA PHE A 29 -4.23 -4.20 -9.51
C PHE A 29 -4.92 -5.57 -9.37
N SER A 30 -6.25 -5.65 -9.35
CA SER A 30 -6.98 -6.91 -9.14
C SER A 30 -6.64 -8.05 -10.12
N PRO A 31 -6.23 -7.82 -11.39
CA PRO A 31 -5.82 -8.91 -12.28
C PRO A 31 -4.44 -9.50 -11.96
N LEU A 32 -3.65 -8.85 -11.08
CA LEU A 32 -2.24 -9.12 -10.88
C LEU A 32 -1.99 -10.13 -9.74
N ALA A 33 -2.44 -11.37 -9.93
CA ALA A 33 -2.35 -12.42 -8.90
C ALA A 33 -0.91 -12.76 -8.50
N HIS A 34 0.08 -12.56 -9.38
CA HIS A 34 1.49 -12.84 -9.14
C HIS A 34 2.29 -11.62 -8.66
N LEU A 35 1.63 -10.49 -8.39
CA LEU A 35 2.29 -9.26 -7.96
C LEU A 35 2.95 -9.43 -6.60
N ARG A 36 4.25 -9.17 -6.56
CA ARG A 36 5.13 -9.26 -5.38
C ARG A 36 5.52 -7.90 -4.85
N THR A 37 5.75 -6.95 -5.76
CA THR A 37 6.28 -5.62 -5.42
C THR A 37 5.49 -4.54 -6.14
N VAL A 38 5.03 -3.55 -5.37
CA VAL A 38 4.58 -2.26 -5.89
C VAL A 38 5.54 -1.19 -5.41
N TYR A 39 6.19 -0.51 -6.35
CA TYR A 39 7.06 0.63 -6.06
C TYR A 39 6.60 1.87 -6.82
N ILE A 40 6.14 2.87 -6.08
CA ILE A 40 5.79 4.19 -6.59
C ILE A 40 6.84 5.18 -6.12
N LYS A 41 7.52 5.85 -7.05
CA LYS A 41 8.59 6.78 -6.76
C LYS A 41 8.46 8.06 -7.59
N LEU A 42 8.77 9.22 -7.02
CA LEU A 42 8.76 10.49 -7.76
C LEU A 42 7.40 10.74 -8.43
N ALA A 43 6.33 10.66 -7.64
CA ALA A 43 4.95 10.89 -8.09
C ALA A 43 4.32 12.04 -7.26
N PRO A 44 4.75 13.30 -7.47
CA PRO A 44 4.36 14.43 -6.62
C PRO A 44 2.86 14.77 -6.68
N ALA A 45 2.19 14.47 -7.81
CA ALA A 45 0.75 14.70 -7.94
C ALA A 45 -0.11 13.62 -7.24
N LEU A 46 0.48 12.49 -6.83
CA LEU A 46 -0.26 11.39 -6.22
C LEU A 46 -0.53 11.69 -4.74
N LYS A 47 -1.70 12.25 -4.46
CA LYS A 47 -2.10 12.67 -3.11
C LYS A 47 -2.72 11.56 -2.27
N ASN A 48 -3.44 10.63 -2.89
CA ASN A 48 -4.24 9.65 -2.16
C ASN A 48 -4.16 8.25 -2.78
N LEU A 49 -4.07 7.24 -1.92
CA LEU A 49 -4.34 5.84 -2.27
C LEU A 49 -5.62 5.39 -1.58
N SER A 50 -6.72 5.41 -2.33
CA SER A 50 -8.04 5.06 -1.82
C SER A 50 -8.12 3.59 -1.41
N GLN A 51 -9.11 3.28 -0.55
CA GLN A 51 -9.31 1.92 -0.02
C GLN A 51 -9.41 0.86 -1.13
N GLY A 52 -9.96 1.22 -2.29
CA GLY A 52 -10.18 0.29 -3.39
C GLY A 52 -8.96 -0.01 -4.25
N VAL A 53 -7.84 0.72 -4.12
CA VAL A 53 -6.65 0.53 -4.98
C VAL A 53 -6.13 -0.91 -4.91
N PHE A 54 -6.08 -1.45 -3.69
CA PHE A 54 -5.66 -2.82 -3.42
C PHE A 54 -6.86 -3.75 -3.14
N LEU A 55 -7.97 -3.54 -3.86
CA LEU A 55 -9.10 -4.44 -3.84
C LEU A 55 -8.75 -5.74 -4.59
N GLY A 56 -8.75 -6.86 -3.87
CA GLY A 56 -8.57 -8.19 -4.46
C GLY A 56 -7.62 -9.09 -3.67
N LYS A 57 -7.24 -10.19 -4.32
CA LYS A 57 -6.39 -11.24 -3.74
C LYS A 57 -4.96 -11.08 -4.22
N PHE A 58 -4.05 -10.87 -3.28
CA PHE A 58 -2.63 -10.67 -3.54
C PHE A 58 -1.80 -11.74 -2.85
N PRO A 59 -1.82 -12.99 -3.35
CA PRO A 59 -1.20 -14.11 -2.67
C PRO A 59 0.32 -13.98 -2.56
N GLU A 60 0.98 -13.33 -3.52
CA GLU A 60 2.44 -13.23 -3.57
C GLU A 60 2.99 -11.86 -3.12
N LEU A 61 2.12 -10.91 -2.73
CA LEU A 61 2.53 -9.54 -2.42
C LEU A 61 3.35 -9.48 -1.14
N LYS A 62 4.55 -8.90 -1.25
CA LYS A 62 5.53 -8.83 -0.17
C LYS A 62 5.92 -7.39 0.16
N ILE A 63 5.97 -6.52 -0.84
CA ILE A 63 6.60 -5.21 -0.70
C ILE A 63 5.69 -4.14 -1.30
N ILE A 64 5.39 -3.12 -0.50
CA ILE A 64 4.79 -1.86 -0.95
C ILE A 64 5.74 -0.73 -0.58
N ARG A 65 6.23 -0.01 -1.59
CA ARG A 65 7.14 1.13 -1.42
C ARG A 65 6.54 2.36 -2.08
N ILE A 66 6.44 3.43 -1.32
CA ILE A 66 5.96 4.73 -1.79
C ILE A 66 6.99 5.76 -1.33
N VAL A 67 7.69 6.37 -2.28
CA VAL A 67 8.84 7.21 -1.99
C VAL A 67 8.76 8.51 -2.80
N GLN A 68 9.00 9.66 -2.17
CA GLN A 68 9.04 10.95 -2.88
C GLN A 68 7.74 11.21 -3.68
N THR A 69 6.60 11.10 -3.01
CA THR A 69 5.27 11.35 -3.59
C THR A 69 4.55 12.47 -2.85
N GLY A 70 3.46 12.98 -3.43
CA GLY A 70 2.59 13.92 -2.73
C GLY A 70 1.67 13.28 -1.70
N LEU A 71 1.89 12.01 -1.32
CA LEU A 71 0.91 11.20 -0.61
C LEU A 71 0.58 11.77 0.78
N GLU A 72 -0.70 12.08 0.98
CA GLU A 72 -1.32 12.61 2.19
C GLU A 72 -2.20 11.56 2.89
N SER A 73 -2.69 10.54 2.16
CA SER A 73 -3.46 9.44 2.77
C SER A 73 -3.36 8.11 2.03
N MET A 74 -3.43 7.00 2.77
CA MET A 74 -3.39 5.64 2.24
C MET A 74 -4.26 4.69 3.05
N ALA A 75 -4.95 3.79 2.37
CA ALA A 75 -5.80 2.76 3.00
C ALA A 75 -5.55 1.37 2.39
N LEU A 76 -5.52 0.34 3.24
CA LEU A 76 -5.16 -1.05 2.87
C LEU A 76 -6.23 -2.10 3.24
N ASN A 77 -7.40 -1.65 3.69
CA ASN A 77 -8.44 -2.42 4.39
C ASN A 77 -9.10 -3.52 3.54
N TYR A 78 -8.98 -3.44 2.22
CA TYR A 78 -9.57 -4.40 1.27
C TYR A 78 -8.53 -5.32 0.62
N MET A 79 -7.30 -5.31 1.13
CA MET A 79 -6.25 -6.21 0.68
C MET A 79 -6.42 -7.59 1.33
N GLU A 80 -6.67 -8.62 0.51
CA GLU A 80 -6.72 -10.01 0.98
C GLU A 80 -5.42 -10.76 0.65
N PHE A 81 -4.66 -11.14 1.68
CA PHE A 81 -3.52 -12.05 1.53
C PHE A 81 -4.01 -13.50 1.50
N THR A 82 -3.95 -14.15 0.34
CA THR A 82 -4.57 -15.47 0.16
C THR A 82 -3.60 -16.63 -0.03
N LYS A 83 -2.29 -16.40 -0.26
CA LYS A 83 -1.32 -17.50 -0.48
C LYS A 83 0.17 -17.14 -0.32
N SER A 84 0.59 -16.81 0.91
CA SER A 84 1.96 -17.08 1.42
C SER A 84 2.02 -16.74 2.91
N ASN A 85 1.60 -17.66 3.78
CA ASN A 85 1.65 -17.51 5.24
C ASN A 85 0.97 -16.22 5.81
N GLY A 86 0.26 -15.43 4.98
CA GLY A 86 -0.25 -14.10 5.31
C GLY A 86 0.80 -13.00 5.43
N ILE A 87 2.08 -13.23 5.10
CA ILE A 87 3.15 -12.29 5.50
C ILE A 87 3.39 -11.20 4.45
N LEU A 88 2.99 -9.96 4.76
CA LEU A 88 3.49 -8.77 4.09
C LEU A 88 4.84 -8.40 4.71
N GLN A 89 5.91 -8.43 3.91
CA GLN A 89 7.26 -8.23 4.44
C GLN A 89 7.52 -6.76 4.78
N MET A 90 7.10 -5.84 3.91
CA MET A 90 7.45 -4.43 4.07
C MET A 90 6.39 -3.49 3.51
N ILE A 91 6.02 -2.51 4.34
CA ILE A 91 5.45 -1.24 3.89
C ILE A 91 6.50 -0.15 4.18
N ARG A 92 6.89 0.58 3.15
CA ARG A 92 7.83 1.69 3.28
C ARG A 92 7.28 2.96 2.63
N ILE A 93 7.07 4.00 3.43
CA ILE A 93 6.53 5.30 3.02
C ILE A 93 7.57 6.36 3.38
N VAL A 94 8.25 6.95 2.40
CA VAL A 94 9.43 7.81 2.65
C VAL A 94 9.36 9.10 1.86
N GLN A 95 9.68 10.22 2.52
CA GLN A 95 9.74 11.54 1.87
C GLN A 95 8.45 11.89 1.11
N THR A 96 7.29 11.63 1.71
CA THR A 96 6.01 12.06 1.15
C THR A 96 5.47 13.29 1.87
N GLY A 97 4.46 13.96 1.28
CA GLY A 97 3.73 15.07 1.90
C GLY A 97 2.77 14.65 3.03
N LEU A 98 3.07 13.57 3.75
CA LEU A 98 2.18 13.00 4.76
C LEU A 98 2.24 13.85 6.05
N GLU A 99 1.32 14.82 6.16
CA GLU A 99 1.28 15.81 7.27
C GLU A 99 0.63 15.27 8.55
N SER A 100 -0.32 14.35 8.42
CA SER A 100 -0.94 13.70 9.58
C SER A 100 -1.10 12.22 9.35
N MET A 101 -0.79 11.45 10.38
CA MET A 101 -0.99 10.01 10.37
C MET A 101 -2.40 9.71 10.90
N ALA A 102 -3.41 10.22 10.19
CA ALA A 102 -4.76 9.64 10.24
C ALA A 102 -4.74 8.35 9.41
N LEU A 103 -4.02 7.35 9.90
CA LEU A 103 -4.18 5.97 9.48
C LEU A 103 -5.54 5.47 9.98
N ASN A 104 -6.62 6.16 9.63
CA ASN A 104 -7.98 5.75 9.95
C ASN A 104 -8.24 4.31 9.52
N TYR A 105 -7.42 3.75 8.62
CA TYR A 105 -7.59 2.39 8.18
C TYR A 105 -6.30 1.68 7.77
N MET A 106 -5.32 1.57 8.67
CA MET A 106 -4.55 0.32 8.68
C MET A 106 -5.33 -0.73 9.47
N GLU A 107 -6.56 -1.00 9.02
CA GLU A 107 -7.28 -2.18 9.42
C GLU A 107 -6.61 -3.37 8.73
N PHE A 108 -5.55 -3.90 9.36
CA PHE A 108 -5.08 -5.27 9.10
C PHE A 108 -6.13 -6.31 9.54
N THR A 109 -7.27 -5.87 10.06
CA THR A 109 -8.25 -6.61 10.86
C THR A 109 -9.02 -7.68 10.11
N LYS A 110 -9.09 -7.64 8.77
CA LYS A 110 -9.85 -8.64 7.99
C LYS A 110 -9.01 -9.76 7.40
N SER A 111 -7.73 -9.51 7.15
CA SER A 111 -6.82 -10.54 6.66
C SER A 111 -6.04 -11.10 7.84
N ASN A 112 -5.93 -12.42 7.99
CA ASN A 112 -5.00 -13.08 8.93
C ASN A 112 -3.52 -12.86 8.53
N GLY A 113 -3.19 -11.66 8.05
CA GLY A 113 -1.89 -11.29 7.56
C GLY A 113 -1.00 -10.77 8.67
N ILE A 114 0.31 -10.99 8.52
CA ILE A 114 1.35 -10.49 9.40
C ILE A 114 2.13 -9.45 8.61
N LEU A 115 2.24 -8.22 9.14
CA LEU A 115 3.21 -7.25 8.64
C LEU A 115 4.53 -7.39 9.41
N GLN A 116 5.64 -7.65 8.72
CA GLN A 116 6.95 -7.77 9.36
C GLN A 116 7.58 -6.40 9.64
N MET A 117 7.51 -5.46 8.70
CA MET A 117 8.15 -4.16 8.85
C MET A 117 7.31 -3.03 8.27
N MET A 118 7.15 -1.97 9.06
CA MET A 118 6.60 -0.69 8.66
C MET A 118 7.66 0.40 8.87
N ASN A 119 8.09 1.03 7.78
CA ASN A 119 9.02 2.15 7.82
C ASN A 119 8.33 3.39 7.26
N ILE A 120 8.25 4.44 8.08
CA ILE A 120 7.57 5.69 7.74
C ILE A 120 8.53 6.85 8.06
N ASP A 121 9.49 7.09 7.16
CA ASP A 121 10.62 8.00 7.42
C ASP A 121 10.51 9.31 6.62
N TYR A 122 11.05 10.41 7.17
CA TYR A 122 11.16 11.71 6.50
C TYR A 122 9.82 12.24 5.93
N ASN A 123 8.73 11.93 6.63
CA ASN A 123 7.40 12.48 6.35
C ASN A 123 7.11 13.64 7.31
N ALA A 124 6.18 14.51 6.96
CA ALA A 124 5.78 15.66 7.79
C ALA A 124 4.81 15.27 8.92
N ILE A 125 4.97 14.10 9.54
CA ILE A 125 3.99 13.59 10.52
C ILE A 125 4.02 14.45 11.78
N GLU A 126 2.97 15.25 11.99
CA GLU A 126 2.81 16.05 13.21
C GLU A 126 2.00 15.32 14.29
N ARG A 127 1.18 14.35 13.90
CA ARG A 127 0.28 13.63 14.81
C ARG A 127 0.05 12.18 14.39
N VAL A 128 0.11 11.29 15.37
CA VAL A 128 -0.37 9.90 15.29
C VAL A 128 -1.66 9.79 16.09
N TYR A 129 -2.78 9.45 15.42
CA TYR A 129 -4.06 9.32 16.11
C TYR A 129 -4.20 7.98 16.85
N ASN A 130 -5.01 7.97 17.90
CA ASN A 130 -5.22 6.81 18.78
C ASN A 130 -5.76 5.55 18.08
N HIS A 131 -6.40 5.69 16.92
CA HIS A 131 -6.93 4.58 16.12
C HIS A 131 -5.98 4.10 15.02
N ALA A 132 -4.78 4.68 14.87
CA ALA A 132 -3.86 4.40 13.76
C ALA A 132 -3.46 2.92 13.63
N PHE A 133 -3.50 2.18 14.74
CA PHE A 133 -3.19 0.75 14.82
C PHE A 133 -4.34 -0.05 15.44
N ASN A 134 -5.56 0.46 15.39
CA ASN A 134 -6.71 -0.20 16.00
C ASN A 134 -6.89 -1.62 15.42
N GLY A 135 -7.10 -2.61 16.29
CA GLY A 135 -7.21 -4.02 15.93
C GLY A 135 -5.90 -4.71 15.51
N SER A 136 -4.77 -3.99 15.49
CA SER A 136 -3.44 -4.58 15.28
C SER A 136 -2.92 -5.21 16.57
N HIS A 137 -2.18 -6.32 16.43
CA HIS A 137 -1.51 -6.99 17.54
C HIS A 137 -0.08 -7.33 17.13
N ILE A 138 0.84 -7.35 18.09
CA ILE A 138 2.18 -7.87 17.86
C ILE A 138 2.04 -9.39 17.69
N ALA A 139 2.36 -9.89 16.50
CA ALA A 139 2.32 -11.32 16.22
C ALA A 139 3.33 -12.07 17.11
N LYS A 140 2.91 -13.23 17.64
CA LYS A 140 3.83 -14.20 18.28
C LYS A 140 4.36 -15.11 17.18
N LEU A 141 5.69 -15.20 17.07
CA LEU A 141 6.38 -16.13 16.17
C LEU A 141 6.37 -17.56 16.73
#